data_AF-A0A531LVF0-F1
#
_entry.id   AF-A0A531LVF0-F1
#
_cell.length_a   1.000
_cell.length_b   1.000
_cell.length_c   1.000
_cell.angle_alpha   90.00
_cell.angle_beta   90.00
_cell.angle_gamma   90.00
#
_symmetry.space_group_name_H-M   'P 1'
#
loop_
_entity.id
_entity.type
_entity.pdbx_description
1 polymer ?
#
loop_
_entity_poly.entity_id
_entity_poly.type
_entity_poly.pdbx_seq_one_letter_code
_entity_poly.pdbx_strand_id
1 'polypeptide(L)'
;APFNKAFQPTGGLKVLAGNLGHAVIKTSAVKPERRLIEAPAKVFDSQQGLNDAFKAGTLTGDFIAVIRFQGPKANGMPELHKLTTVLGILQDRGQRVALVTDGRMSGASGKVPAAIHVTPEAVEDGPIARIH
;
A
#
# COMPACT_ATOMS: atom_id res chain seq x y z
N ALA A 1 7.68 -26.76 -1.30
CA ALA A 1 8.09 -27.43 -2.56
C ALA A 1 9.62 -27.56 -2.57
N PRO A 2 10.21 -28.60 -3.19
CA PRO A 2 11.66 -28.72 -3.29
C PRO A 2 12.25 -27.54 -4.09
N PHE A 3 13.54 -27.22 -3.90
CA PHE A 3 14.19 -26.06 -4.51
C PHE A 3 13.96 -25.96 -6.03
N ASN A 4 14.08 -27.10 -6.74
CA ASN A 4 13.87 -27.19 -8.19
C ASN A 4 12.40 -27.12 -8.64
N LYS A 5 11.44 -27.13 -7.71
CA LYS A 5 10.00 -26.95 -7.99
C LYS A 5 9.41 -25.87 -7.08
N ALA A 6 10.19 -24.86 -6.73
CA ALA A 6 9.71 -23.73 -5.93
C ALA A 6 8.47 -23.10 -6.59
N PHE A 7 7.48 -22.69 -5.79
CA PHE A 7 6.26 -22.07 -6.30
C PHE A 7 6.53 -20.77 -7.08
N GLN A 8 7.59 -20.05 -6.69
CA GLN A 8 8.11 -18.87 -7.38
C GLN A 8 9.64 -18.86 -7.31
N PRO A 9 10.32 -18.26 -8.29
CA PRO A 9 11.79 -18.15 -8.31
C PRO A 9 12.35 -17.18 -7.26
N THR A 10 11.51 -16.34 -6.65
CA THR A 10 11.91 -15.37 -5.62
C THR A 10 10.95 -15.42 -4.43
N GLY A 11 11.39 -14.96 -3.26
CA GLY A 11 10.55 -14.88 -2.05
C GLY A 11 9.43 -13.83 -2.11
N GLY A 12 9.37 -13.02 -3.18
CA GLY A 12 8.32 -12.03 -3.38
C GLY A 12 8.38 -10.85 -2.40
N LEU A 13 9.53 -10.56 -1.80
CA LEU A 13 9.78 -9.33 -1.05
C LEU A 13 10.76 -8.46 -1.82
N LYS A 14 10.46 -7.18 -1.98
CA LYS A 14 11.36 -6.20 -2.62
C LYS A 14 11.45 -4.92 -1.80
N VAL A 15 12.62 -4.29 -1.86
CA VAL A 15 12.81 -2.90 -1.44
C VAL A 15 12.49 -2.01 -2.64
N LEU A 16 11.76 -0.93 -2.38
CA LEU A 16 11.50 0.16 -3.32
C LEU A 16 12.33 1.37 -2.88
N ALA A 17 12.82 2.14 -3.86
CA ALA A 17 13.56 3.37 -3.64
C ALA A 17 13.12 4.43 -4.67
N GLY A 18 13.05 5.69 -4.26
CA GLY A 18 12.68 6.81 -5.11
C GLY A 18 12.68 8.14 -4.37
N ASN A 19 12.07 9.17 -4.96
CA ASN A 19 11.94 10.50 -4.34
C ASN A 19 11.10 10.50 -3.05
N LEU A 20 10.25 9.48 -2.84
CA LEU A 20 9.52 9.26 -1.59
C LEU A 20 10.35 8.60 -0.48
N GLY A 21 11.61 8.25 -0.76
CA GLY A 21 12.49 7.52 0.15
C GLY A 21 12.50 6.02 -0.14
N HIS A 22 12.52 5.21 0.91
CA HIS A 22 12.55 3.75 0.82
C HIS A 22 11.28 3.13 1.37
N ALA A 23 10.87 2.00 0.80
CA ALA A 23 9.73 1.22 1.27
C ALA A 23 9.97 -0.27 1.01
N VAL A 24 9.10 -1.13 1.54
CA VAL A 24 9.07 -2.55 1.22
C VAL A 24 7.74 -2.93 0.60
N ILE A 25 7.76 -3.90 -0.32
CA ILE A 25 6.56 -4.44 -0.96
C ILE A 25 6.63 -5.97 -1.04
N LYS A 26 5.47 -6.61 -0.80
CA LYS A 26 5.28 -8.04 -1.03
C LYS A 26 4.57 -8.25 -2.36
N THR A 27 5.22 -8.92 -3.30
CA THR A 27 4.75 -9.16 -4.67
C THR A 27 4.33 -10.60 -4.93
N SER A 28 4.46 -11.49 -3.94
CA SER A 28 4.19 -12.94 -4.09
C SER A 28 2.74 -13.23 -4.51
N ALA A 29 1.76 -12.44 -4.04
CA ALA A 29 0.35 -12.56 -4.40
C ALA A 29 -0.13 -11.51 -5.42
N VAL A 30 0.77 -10.63 -5.88
CA VAL A 30 0.45 -9.57 -6.86
C VAL A 30 0.72 -10.08 -8.27
N LYS A 31 -0.34 -10.16 -9.08
CA LYS A 31 -0.25 -10.56 -10.49
C LYS A 31 0.72 -9.65 -11.25
N PRO A 32 1.52 -10.18 -12.21
CA PRO A 32 2.49 -9.38 -12.97
C PRO A 32 1.90 -8.09 -13.56
N GLU A 33 0.69 -8.14 -14.14
CA GLU A 33 0.05 -6.95 -14.74
C GLU A 33 -0.34 -5.86 -13.72
N ARG A 34 -0.39 -6.19 -12.42
CA ARG A 34 -0.72 -5.27 -11.32
C ARG A 34 0.51 -4.80 -10.53
N ARG A 35 1.73 -5.17 -10.95
CA ARG A 35 2.97 -4.75 -10.26
C ARG A 35 3.39 -3.32 -10.62
N LEU A 36 2.82 -2.74 -11.67
CA LEU A 36 3.01 -1.36 -12.07
C LEU A 36 1.65 -0.66 -12.14
N ILE A 37 1.46 0.33 -11.28
CA ILE A 37 0.26 1.17 -11.26
C ILE A 37 0.72 2.62 -11.23
N GLU A 38 0.25 3.38 -12.21
CA GLU A 38 0.38 4.83 -12.27
C GLU A 38 -1.05 5.40 -12.25
N ALA A 39 -1.34 6.20 -11.24
CA ALA A 39 -2.66 6.78 -11.01
C ALA A 39 -2.54 8.00 -10.08
N PRO A 40 -3.55 8.89 -10.05
CA PRO A 40 -3.59 10.01 -9.10
C PRO A 40 -3.54 9.55 -7.65
N ALA A 41 -2.92 10.35 -6.77
CA ALA A 41 -2.94 10.09 -5.34
C ALA A 41 -4.32 10.43 -4.74
N LYS A 42 -4.81 9.60 -3.82
CA LYS A 42 -5.87 9.95 -2.87
C LYS A 42 -5.30 9.81 -1.47
N VAL A 43 -5.12 10.95 -0.80
CA VAL A 43 -4.38 11.06 0.46
C VAL A 43 -5.34 10.98 1.65
N PHE A 44 -4.96 10.20 2.66
CA PHE A 44 -5.67 10.07 3.92
C PHE A 44 -4.67 10.00 5.08
N ASP A 45 -5.07 10.48 6.25
CA ASP A 45 -4.24 10.45 7.46
C ASP A 45 -4.65 9.31 8.41
N SER A 46 -5.66 8.51 8.04
CA SER A 46 -6.08 7.34 8.80
C SER A 46 -6.76 6.29 7.94
N GLN A 47 -6.73 5.02 8.39
CA GLN A 47 -7.52 3.96 7.76
C GLN A 47 -9.03 4.21 7.82
N GLN A 48 -9.50 4.99 8.81
CA GLN A 48 -10.91 5.32 8.95
C GLN A 48 -11.37 6.25 7.82
N GLY A 49 -10.58 7.27 7.49
CA GLY A 49 -10.89 8.20 6.40
C GLY A 49 -11.05 7.51 5.04
N LEU A 50 -10.18 6.54 4.72
CA LEU A 50 -10.34 5.74 3.49
C LEU A 50 -11.60 4.88 3.52
N ASN A 51 -11.91 4.25 4.67
CA ASN A 51 -13.14 3.47 4.82
C ASN A 51 -14.40 4.33 4.66
N ASP A 52 -14.40 5.55 5.18
CA ASP A 52 -15.54 6.46 5.07
C ASP A 52 -15.72 6.94 3.62
N ALA A 53 -14.63 7.25 2.92
CA ALA A 53 -14.67 7.54 1.48
C ALA A 53 -15.19 6.36 0.65
N PHE A 54 -14.81 5.13 1.00
CA PHE A 54 -15.34 3.93 0.35
C PHE A 54 -16.85 3.77 0.57
N LYS A 55 -17.33 3.94 1.81
CA LYS A 55 -18.76 3.88 2.15
C LYS A 55 -19.57 4.98 1.47
N ALA A 56 -18.99 6.18 1.34
CA ALA A 56 -19.60 7.30 0.64
C ALA A 56 -19.61 7.13 -0.90
N GLY A 57 -18.94 6.10 -1.43
CA GLY A 57 -18.87 5.85 -2.89
C GLY A 57 -17.97 6.83 -3.65
N THR A 58 -17.10 7.57 -2.96
CA THR A 58 -16.25 8.61 -3.58
C THR A 58 -14.91 8.08 -4.12
N LEU A 59 -14.61 6.80 -3.86
CA LEU A 59 -13.44 6.10 -4.41
C LEU A 59 -13.70 5.60 -5.85
N THR A 60 -13.88 6.56 -6.75
CA THR A 60 -14.04 6.33 -8.19
C THR A 60 -12.71 6.45 -8.94
N GLY A 61 -12.64 5.80 -10.10
CA GLY A 61 -11.45 5.78 -10.97
C GLY A 61 -10.28 4.98 -10.40
N ASP A 62 -9.15 5.05 -11.10
CA ASP A 62 -7.87 4.50 -10.65
C ASP A 62 -7.22 5.48 -9.68
N PHE A 63 -6.55 4.97 -8.63
CA PHE A 63 -5.85 5.83 -7.68
C PHE A 63 -4.80 5.09 -6.84
N ILE A 64 -3.86 5.84 -6.30
CA ILE A 64 -2.92 5.39 -5.27
C ILE A 64 -3.44 5.89 -3.92
N ALA A 65 -3.86 4.98 -3.03
CA ALA A 65 -4.19 5.34 -1.66
C ALA A 65 -2.90 5.67 -0.91
N VAL A 66 -2.75 6.91 -0.46
CA VAL A 66 -1.62 7.32 0.38
C VAL A 66 -2.12 7.47 1.80
N ILE A 67 -1.65 6.62 2.72
CA ILE A 67 -2.04 6.66 4.14
C ILE A 67 -0.84 7.10 4.96
N ARG A 68 -0.92 8.31 5.51
CA ARG A 68 0.18 8.97 6.23
C ARG A 68 -0.03 8.91 7.74
N PHE A 69 1.01 9.27 8.48
CA PHE A 69 0.98 9.38 9.94
C PHE A 69 0.64 8.04 10.60
N GLN A 70 1.07 6.93 9.97
CA GLN A 70 0.93 5.58 10.50
C GLN A 70 2.30 4.96 10.86
N GLY A 71 3.37 5.77 10.85
CA GLY A 71 4.72 5.34 11.17
C GLY A 71 4.95 5.09 12.67
N PRO A 72 6.13 4.57 13.03
CA PRO A 72 6.50 4.28 14.42
C PRO A 72 6.37 5.49 15.36
N LYS A 73 6.87 6.66 14.95
CA LYS A 73 6.82 7.87 15.79
C LYS A 73 5.43 8.50 15.80
N ALA A 74 4.67 8.36 14.72
CA ALA A 74 3.33 8.93 14.63
C ALA A 74 2.35 8.31 15.64
N ASN A 75 2.20 6.98 15.62
CA ASN A 75 1.20 6.30 16.44
C ASN A 75 1.58 4.85 16.80
N GLY A 76 2.87 4.52 16.83
CA GLY A 76 3.36 3.18 17.18
C GLY A 76 3.20 2.15 16.06
N MET A 77 2.96 2.59 14.82
CA MET A 77 2.85 1.75 13.63
C MET A 77 1.84 0.59 13.77
N PRO A 78 0.54 0.88 13.97
CA PRO A 78 -0.50 -0.13 14.06
C PRO A 78 -0.73 -0.82 12.71
N GLU A 79 -1.30 -2.03 12.74
CA GLU A 79 -1.66 -2.74 11.52
C GLU A 79 -2.96 -2.19 10.90
N LEU A 80 -2.88 -1.77 9.65
CA LEU A 80 -3.99 -1.18 8.88
C LEU A 80 -4.89 -2.24 8.21
N HIS A 81 -5.27 -3.28 8.95
CA HIS A 81 -5.96 -4.48 8.45
C HIS A 81 -7.27 -4.19 7.67
N LYS A 82 -7.98 -3.09 7.98
CA LYS A 82 -9.24 -2.74 7.29
C LYS A 82 -9.05 -2.34 5.83
N LEU A 83 -7.84 -1.94 5.43
CA LEU A 83 -7.57 -1.45 4.07
C LEU A 83 -7.52 -2.56 3.02
N THR A 84 -7.09 -3.77 3.40
CA THR A 84 -6.93 -4.91 2.49
C THR A 84 -8.25 -5.26 1.80
N THR A 85 -9.34 -5.29 2.57
CA THR A 85 -10.67 -5.64 2.06
C THR A 85 -11.18 -4.60 1.09
N VAL A 86 -11.11 -3.31 1.47
CA VAL A 86 -11.60 -2.20 0.63
C VAL A 86 -10.86 -2.12 -0.70
N LEU A 87 -9.52 -2.10 -0.67
CA LEU A 87 -8.72 -2.02 -1.88
C LEU A 87 -8.87 -3.29 -2.75
N GLY A 88 -9.04 -4.45 -2.12
CA GLY A 88 -9.31 -5.70 -2.81
C GLY A 88 -10.62 -5.66 -3.61
N ILE A 89 -11.70 -5.14 -3.01
CA ILE A 89 -13.00 -4.97 -3.69
C ILE A 89 -12.88 -3.99 -4.86
N LEU A 90 -12.18 -2.87 -4.69
CA LEU A 90 -11.99 -1.88 -5.75
C LEU A 90 -11.19 -2.48 -6.93
N GLN A 91 -10.16 -3.25 -6.64
CA GLN A 91 -9.40 -3.98 -7.67
C GLN A 91 -10.26 -5.01 -8.41
N ASP A 92 -11.14 -5.74 -7.71
CA ASP A 92 -12.04 -6.71 -8.33
C ASP A 92 -13.10 -6.06 -9.22
N ARG A 93 -13.46 -4.81 -8.94
CA ARG A 93 -14.29 -3.96 -9.83
C ARG A 93 -13.53 -3.45 -11.06
N GLY A 94 -12.28 -3.86 -11.25
CA GLY A 94 -11.45 -3.53 -12.40
C GLY A 94 -10.49 -2.36 -12.18
N GLN A 95 -10.68 -1.56 -11.13
CA GLN A 95 -9.85 -0.37 -10.87
C GLN A 95 -8.37 -0.74 -10.69
N ARG A 96 -7.47 0.15 -11.10
CA ARG A 96 -6.04 0.08 -10.82
C ARG A 96 -5.77 0.85 -9.54
N VAL A 97 -5.72 0.11 -8.43
CA VAL A 97 -5.48 0.67 -7.10
C VAL A 97 -4.20 0.12 -6.48
N ALA A 98 -3.49 0.97 -5.76
CA ALA A 98 -2.33 0.61 -4.95
C ALA A 98 -2.37 1.33 -3.59
N LEU A 99 -1.50 0.91 -2.67
CA LEU A 99 -1.31 1.52 -1.36
C LEU A 99 0.13 2.02 -1.20
N VAL A 100 0.29 3.20 -0.61
CA VAL A 100 1.55 3.74 -0.12
C VAL A 100 1.33 4.21 1.32
N THR A 101 2.16 3.76 2.27
CA THR A 101 2.03 4.16 3.67
C THR A 101 3.37 4.10 4.42
N ASP A 102 3.56 5.05 5.32
CA ASP A 102 4.64 5.02 6.33
C ASP A 102 4.36 4.00 7.46
N GLY A 103 3.14 3.46 7.52
CA GLY A 103 2.76 2.38 8.42
C GLY A 103 2.87 0.97 7.82
N ARG A 104 2.12 0.03 8.39
CA ARG A 104 2.19 -1.40 8.03
C ARG A 104 0.83 -2.07 7.83
N MET A 105 0.86 -3.19 7.12
CA MET A 105 -0.27 -4.12 6.93
C MET A 105 -0.05 -5.39 7.78
N SER A 106 -1.04 -6.29 7.84
CA SER A 106 -1.05 -7.51 8.67
C SER A 106 0.00 -8.58 8.32
N GLY A 107 1.07 -8.22 7.62
CA GLY A 107 2.15 -9.12 7.20
C GLY A 107 1.76 -10.14 6.11
N ALA A 108 0.47 -10.38 5.86
CA ALA A 108 0.02 -11.24 4.77
C ALA A 108 0.29 -10.61 3.39
N SER A 109 0.51 -11.45 2.38
CA SER A 109 0.67 -10.97 1.01
C SER A 109 -0.69 -10.78 0.37
N GLY A 110 -1.03 -9.53 0.03
CA GLY A 110 -2.27 -9.18 -0.65
C GLY A 110 -2.13 -9.18 -2.18
N LYS A 111 -3.27 -9.24 -2.89
CA LYS A 111 -3.33 -9.12 -4.35
C LYS A 111 -3.18 -7.67 -4.87
N VAL A 112 -3.29 -6.69 -3.97
CA VAL A 112 -3.12 -5.26 -4.25
C VAL A 112 -1.66 -4.89 -3.95
N PRO A 113 -0.96 -4.19 -4.86
CA PRO A 113 0.39 -3.71 -4.59
C PRO A 113 0.37 -2.67 -3.45
N ALA A 114 1.23 -2.89 -2.45
CA ALA A 114 1.32 -2.03 -1.28
C ALA A 114 2.79 -1.74 -0.93
N ALA A 115 3.20 -0.48 -1.10
CA ALA A 115 4.45 0.03 -0.55
C ALA A 115 4.21 0.41 0.92
N ILE A 116 4.78 -0.34 1.84
CA ILE A 116 4.64 -0.16 3.28
C ILE A 116 5.98 0.21 3.90
N HIS A 117 5.96 0.73 5.13
CA HIS A 117 7.15 1.19 5.85
C HIS A 117 7.92 2.28 5.08
N VAL A 118 7.18 3.16 4.39
CA VAL A 118 7.79 4.30 3.70
C VAL A 118 8.58 5.13 4.71
N THR A 119 9.86 5.34 4.41
CA THR A 119 10.82 6.02 5.27
C THR A 119 11.57 7.08 4.47
N PRO A 120 11.67 8.34 4.94
CA PRO A 120 11.21 8.84 6.25
C PRO A 120 9.68 8.92 6.41
N GLU A 121 9.17 8.73 7.63
CA GLU A 121 7.73 8.79 7.94
C GLU A 121 7.19 10.23 7.93
N ALA A 122 5.86 10.40 7.85
CA ALA A 122 5.26 11.72 7.65
C ALA A 122 5.51 12.71 8.80
N VAL A 123 5.56 12.25 10.05
CA VAL A 123 5.81 13.13 11.22
C VAL A 123 7.25 13.64 11.30
N GLU A 124 8.17 13.04 10.55
CA GLU A 124 9.57 13.46 10.46
C GLU A 124 9.81 14.31 9.20
N ASP A 125 8.76 15.00 8.71
CA ASP A 125 8.78 15.79 7.48
C ASP A 125 9.21 15.00 6.24
N GLY A 126 9.00 13.68 6.25
CA GLY A 126 9.30 12.80 5.13
C GLY A 126 8.55 13.19 3.86
N PRO A 127 9.08 12.90 2.66
CA PRO A 127 8.45 13.33 1.41
C PRO A 127 7.00 12.88 1.23
N ILE A 128 6.60 11.75 1.84
CA ILE A 128 5.22 11.27 1.85
C ILE A 128 4.24 12.30 2.47
N ALA A 129 4.69 13.15 3.39
CA ALA A 129 3.89 14.23 3.99
C ALA A 129 3.52 15.34 2.99
N ARG A 130 4.25 15.47 1.87
CA ARG A 130 4.08 16.56 0.90
C ARG A 130 3.16 16.22 -0.28
N ILE A 131 2.68 14.98 -0.33
CA ILE A 131 1.74 14.51 -1.36
C ILE A 131 0.38 15.17 -1.13
N HIS A 132 -0.27 15.62 -2.22
CA HIS A 132 -1.59 16.26 -2.26
C HIS A 132 -2.46 15.65 -3.35
#